data_AF-A0A178EJN2-F1
#
_entry.id   AF-A0A178EJN2-F1
#
_cell.length_a   1.000
_cell.length_b   1.000
_cell.length_c   1.000
_cell.angle_alpha   90.00
_cell.angle_beta   90.00
_cell.angle_gamma   90.00
#
_symmetry.space_group_name_H-M   'P 1'
#
loop_
_entity.id
_entity.type
_entity.pdbx_description
1 polymer ?
#
loop_
_entity_poly.entity_id
_entity_poly.type
_entity_poly.pdbx_seq_one_letter_code
_entity_poly.pdbx_strand_id
1 'polypeptide(L)'
;MSSSGSTKSNLTALLQSASTAGDAKFLRFPSETLDRLRRLNEAEIVTLFTPFVPHTPSTPLARDMDPFEPLGRAIPRQVRHVPYRLDNGMTEMHADFLPASGAVVIVICATSNVIAFNKQAFEQQVRFAREVARKITENDSIAGIPVVLLLVDNDVAGQVYANAIPDFPAIVSINDYSTAALANAVRVLFGK
;
A
#
# COMPACT_ATOMS: atom_id res chain seq x y z
N MET A 1 -57.32 -12.12 6.45
CA MET A 1 -56.28 -13.09 6.05
C MET A 1 -55.03 -12.33 5.67
N SER A 2 -53.92 -12.71 6.29
CA SER A 2 -52.65 -12.01 6.34
C SER A 2 -51.78 -12.21 5.10
N SER A 3 -50.82 -11.29 4.92
CA SER A 3 -49.42 -11.47 4.51
C SER A 3 -49.04 -10.54 3.33
N SER A 4 -48.12 -9.59 3.58
CA SER A 4 -46.66 -9.74 3.43
C SER A 4 -46.24 -9.22 2.03
N GLY A 5 -45.62 -8.05 1.85
CA GLY A 5 -44.59 -7.43 2.67
C GLY A 5 -43.18 -7.89 2.27
N SER A 6 -42.84 -7.88 0.97
CA SER A 6 -41.51 -8.22 0.44
C SER A 6 -40.79 -6.99 -0.12
N THR A 7 -40.36 -6.10 0.77
CA THR A 7 -39.46 -4.96 0.45
C THR A 7 -38.10 -5.10 1.15
N LYS A 8 -37.88 -6.22 1.86
CA LYS A 8 -36.66 -6.46 2.66
C LYS A 8 -35.49 -7.06 1.86
N SER A 9 -35.73 -7.56 0.64
CA SER A 9 -34.70 -8.29 -0.14
C SER A 9 -33.66 -7.36 -0.79
N ASN A 10 -34.05 -6.16 -1.22
CA ASN A 10 -33.14 -5.24 -1.92
C ASN A 10 -32.23 -4.44 -0.98
N LEU A 11 -32.61 -4.23 0.28
CA LEU A 11 -31.77 -3.51 1.24
C LEU A 11 -30.55 -4.35 1.65
N THR A 12 -30.69 -5.67 1.79
CA THR A 12 -29.57 -6.56 2.14
C THR A 12 -28.60 -6.72 0.98
N ALA A 13 -29.08 -6.77 -0.27
CA ALA A 13 -28.24 -6.76 -1.45
C ALA A 13 -27.50 -5.42 -1.62
N LEU A 14 -28.18 -4.29 -1.34
CA LEU A 14 -27.56 -2.96 -1.35
C LEU A 14 -26.54 -2.77 -0.21
N LEU A 15 -26.74 -3.42 0.94
CA LEU A 15 -25.80 -3.44 2.06
C LEU A 15 -24.61 -4.38 1.83
N GLN A 16 -24.76 -5.43 1.02
CA GLN A 16 -23.64 -6.25 0.55
C GLN A 16 -22.86 -5.60 -0.58
N SER A 17 -23.49 -4.74 -1.38
CA SER A 17 -22.83 -3.83 -2.32
C SER A 17 -22.47 -2.47 -1.70
N ALA A 18 -22.67 -2.29 -0.39
CA ALA A 18 -22.23 -1.09 0.32
C ALA A 18 -20.70 -1.16 0.46
N SER A 19 -20.01 -0.59 -0.52
CA SER A 19 -18.58 -0.25 -0.53
C SER A 19 -17.71 -1.06 0.45
N THR A 20 -17.20 -2.19 -0.03
CA THR A 20 -15.96 -2.82 0.44
C THR A 20 -14.74 -1.97 0.08
N ALA A 21 -14.84 -0.64 0.30
CA ALA A 21 -13.86 0.31 -0.17
C ALA A 21 -12.48 0.02 0.44
N GLY A 22 -11.60 -0.55 -0.37
CA GLY A 22 -10.22 -0.92 -0.04
C GLY A 22 -10.09 -1.96 1.03
N ASP A 23 -10.63 -3.16 0.84
CA ASP A 23 -10.59 -4.31 1.74
C ASP A 23 -9.18 -4.62 2.26
N ALA A 24 -8.75 -3.86 3.27
CA ALA A 24 -7.40 -3.81 3.76
C ALA A 24 -7.16 -4.99 4.70
N LYS A 25 -6.28 -5.89 4.28
CA LYS A 25 -6.01 -7.16 4.98
C LYS A 25 -4.52 -7.32 5.24
N PHE A 26 -4.17 -7.77 6.44
CA PHE A 26 -2.83 -8.29 6.70
C PHE A 26 -2.71 -9.66 6.04
N LEU A 27 -1.84 -9.81 5.03
CA LEU A 27 -1.54 -11.12 4.44
C LEU A 27 -0.52 -11.88 5.28
N ARG A 28 0.47 -11.15 5.77
CA ARG A 28 1.41 -11.56 6.82
C ARG A 28 1.99 -10.29 7.44
N PHE A 29 2.10 -10.26 8.75
CA PHE A 29 2.59 -9.07 9.44
C PHE A 29 3.08 -9.45 10.83
N PRO A 30 4.39 -9.40 11.11
CA PRO A 30 4.92 -9.65 12.45
C PRO A 30 4.35 -8.63 13.44
N SER A 31 3.88 -9.11 14.59
CA SER A 31 3.31 -8.25 15.63
C SER A 31 4.28 -7.16 16.07
N GLU A 32 5.57 -7.49 16.22
CA GLU A 32 6.65 -6.55 16.55
C GLU A 32 6.80 -5.41 15.52
N THR A 33 6.64 -5.71 14.23
CA THR A 33 6.69 -4.70 13.16
C THR A 33 5.48 -3.77 13.25
N LEU A 34 4.29 -4.33 13.49
CA LEU A 34 3.05 -3.56 13.60
C LEU A 34 3.07 -2.63 14.82
N ASP A 35 3.53 -3.19 15.93
CA ASP A 35 3.75 -2.50 17.18
C ASP A 35 4.74 -1.34 17.03
N ARG A 36 5.89 -1.59 16.39
CA ARG A 36 6.91 -0.58 16.09
C ARG A 36 6.35 0.56 15.23
N LEU A 37 5.56 0.22 14.21
CA LEU A 37 4.91 1.18 13.32
C LEU A 37 3.91 2.07 14.07
N ARG A 38 3.08 1.47 14.93
CA ARG A 38 2.07 2.19 15.73
C ARG A 38 2.68 3.05 16.84
N ARG A 39 3.86 2.68 17.32
CA ARG A 39 4.63 3.39 18.35
C ARG A 39 5.69 4.36 17.79
N LEU A 40 5.68 4.66 16.48
CA LEU A 40 6.52 5.72 15.92
C LEU A 40 6.33 7.01 16.72
N ASN A 41 7.44 7.64 17.13
CA ASN A 41 7.45 8.93 17.79
C ASN A 41 7.03 10.04 16.81
N GLU A 42 6.60 11.20 17.31
CA GLU A 42 6.12 12.30 16.46
C GLU A 42 7.19 12.86 15.52
N ALA A 43 8.45 12.84 15.94
CA ALA A 43 9.59 13.30 15.14
C ALA A 43 10.03 12.30 14.06
N GLU A 44 9.54 11.06 14.11
CA GLU A 44 9.94 10.02 13.17
C GLU A 44 9.16 10.15 11.85
N ILE A 45 9.91 10.17 10.74
CA ILE A 45 9.37 10.32 9.39
C ILE A 45 9.02 8.95 8.81
N VAL A 46 7.84 8.83 8.22
CA VAL A 46 7.49 7.69 7.36
C VAL A 46 7.95 8.02 5.94
N THR A 47 8.92 7.28 5.42
CA THR A 47 9.27 7.37 4.00
C THR A 47 8.32 6.48 3.22
N LEU A 48 7.54 7.10 2.34
CA LEU A 48 6.52 6.45 1.52
C LEU A 48 7.02 6.41 0.07
N PHE A 49 7.36 5.22 -0.41
CA PHE A 49 7.75 5.00 -1.80
C PHE A 49 6.54 4.57 -2.63
N THR A 50 6.19 5.34 -3.67
CA THR A 50 5.02 5.07 -4.52
C THR A 50 5.43 4.88 -5.98
N PRO A 51 4.89 3.86 -6.68
CA PRO A 51 5.25 3.63 -8.07
C PRO A 51 4.55 4.66 -8.96
N PHE A 52 5.26 5.16 -9.98
CA PHE A 52 4.65 5.94 -11.04
C PHE A 52 3.82 5.04 -11.97
N VAL A 53 2.50 5.04 -11.78
CA VAL A 53 1.55 4.14 -12.46
C VAL A 53 0.35 4.90 -13.01
N PRO A 54 -0.36 4.36 -14.02
CA PRO A 54 -1.61 4.95 -14.46
C PRO A 54 -2.64 4.96 -13.32
N HIS A 55 -3.47 5.99 -13.32
CA HIS A 55 -4.63 6.14 -12.45
C HIS A 55 -5.63 4.99 -12.61
N THR A 56 -6.43 4.69 -11.57
CA THR A 56 -7.57 3.78 -11.74
C THR A 56 -8.53 4.39 -12.76
N PRO A 57 -9.20 3.59 -13.61
CA PRO A 57 -10.16 4.11 -14.57
C PRO A 57 -11.32 4.91 -13.95
N SER A 58 -11.61 4.66 -12.67
CA SER A 58 -12.72 5.23 -11.91
C SER A 58 -12.32 6.40 -11.01
N THR A 59 -11.05 6.83 -10.99
CA THR A 59 -10.63 7.88 -10.05
C THR A 59 -11.17 9.25 -10.45
N PRO A 60 -11.63 10.06 -9.48
CA PRO A 60 -11.96 11.47 -9.71
C PRO A 60 -10.71 12.38 -9.68
N LEU A 61 -9.52 11.84 -9.37
CA LEU A 61 -8.28 12.62 -9.34
C LEU A 61 -7.94 13.17 -10.73
N ALA A 62 -7.40 14.38 -10.77
CA ALA A 62 -6.87 14.95 -12.00
C ALA A 62 -5.71 14.08 -12.50
N ARG A 63 -5.62 13.87 -13.81
CA ARG A 63 -4.70 12.88 -14.43
C ARG A 63 -3.21 13.21 -14.20
N ASP A 64 -2.91 14.44 -13.82
CA ASP A 64 -1.58 14.97 -13.51
C ASP A 64 -1.21 14.83 -12.03
N MET A 65 -2.11 14.34 -11.18
CA MET A 65 -1.82 14.09 -9.77
C MET A 65 -1.14 12.73 -9.54
N ASP A 66 -0.45 12.57 -8.41
CA ASP A 66 0.00 11.24 -7.98
C ASP A 66 -1.22 10.44 -7.46
N PRO A 67 -1.53 9.25 -8.02
CA PRO A 67 -2.66 8.43 -7.56
C PRO A 67 -2.55 8.01 -6.09
N PHE A 68 -1.37 8.07 -5.48
CA PHE A 68 -1.11 7.74 -4.09
C PHE A 68 -0.96 8.98 -3.19
N GLU A 69 -1.15 10.20 -3.68
CA GLU A 69 -1.20 11.39 -2.81
C GLU A 69 -2.16 11.21 -1.63
N PRO A 70 -3.37 10.63 -1.80
CA PRO A 70 -4.27 10.40 -0.68
C PRO A 70 -3.71 9.47 0.40
N LEU A 71 -2.83 8.54 0.04
CA LEU A 71 -2.16 7.65 0.99
C LEU A 71 -1.22 8.43 1.89
N GLY A 72 -0.35 9.26 1.30
CA GLY A 72 0.58 10.11 2.03
C GLY A 72 -0.15 11.07 2.97
N ARG A 73 -1.24 11.68 2.50
CA ARG A 73 -2.06 12.59 3.32
C ARG A 73 -2.77 11.90 4.48
N ALA A 74 -3.17 10.64 4.32
CA ALA A 74 -3.91 9.91 5.36
C ALA A 74 -3.00 9.46 6.52
N ILE A 75 -1.70 9.25 6.29
CA ILE A 75 -0.76 8.79 7.32
C ILE A 75 -0.67 9.83 8.46
N PRO A 76 -0.87 9.43 9.73
CA PRO A 76 -0.95 10.36 10.86
C PRO A 76 0.44 10.75 11.41
N ARG A 77 1.42 10.92 10.52
CA ARG A 77 2.85 11.20 10.81
C ARG A 77 3.43 12.12 9.75
N GLN A 78 4.61 12.66 10.00
CA GLN A 78 5.36 13.33 8.94
C GLN A 78 5.70 12.31 7.85
N VAL A 79 5.29 12.59 6.62
CA VAL A 79 5.53 11.71 5.47
C VAL A 79 6.55 12.36 4.55
N ARG A 80 7.56 11.58 4.16
CA ARG A 80 8.35 11.87 2.98
C ARG A 80 7.84 11.01 1.84
N HIS A 81 7.03 11.60 0.97
CA HIS A 81 6.45 10.92 -0.19
C HIS A 81 7.46 10.99 -1.35
N VAL A 82 7.90 9.82 -1.82
CA VAL A 82 8.96 9.69 -2.83
C VAL A 82 8.47 8.77 -3.95
N PRO A 83 7.98 9.35 -5.06
CA PRO A 83 7.63 8.55 -6.22
C PRO A 83 8.87 7.89 -6.82
N TYR A 84 8.74 6.64 -7.28
CA TYR A 84 9.78 5.93 -8.00
C TYR A 84 9.27 5.47 -9.37
N ARG A 85 10.18 5.47 -10.35
CA ARG A 85 9.88 5.02 -11.70
C ARG A 85 10.35 3.59 -11.92
N LEU A 86 9.53 2.81 -12.63
CA LEU A 86 9.76 1.38 -12.84
C LEU A 86 10.96 1.09 -13.75
N ASP A 87 11.28 2.03 -14.64
CA ASP A 87 12.41 1.95 -15.57
C ASP A 87 13.77 2.25 -14.90
N ASN A 88 13.76 3.09 -13.86
CA ASN A 88 14.98 3.54 -13.18
C ASN A 88 15.33 2.71 -11.94
N GLY A 89 14.35 2.06 -11.30
CA GLY A 89 14.57 1.29 -10.08
C GLY A 89 15.00 2.17 -8.89
N MET A 90 15.74 1.58 -7.95
CA MET A 90 16.26 2.34 -6.81
C MET A 90 17.44 3.24 -7.24
N THR A 91 17.44 4.50 -6.81
CA THR A 91 18.48 5.48 -7.08
C THR A 91 19.21 5.84 -5.79
N GLU A 92 20.34 6.53 -5.90
CA GLU A 92 21.07 7.05 -4.73
C GLU A 92 20.22 8.01 -3.89
N MET A 93 19.43 8.88 -4.54
CA MET A 93 18.48 9.76 -3.86
C MET A 93 17.49 8.98 -2.99
N HIS A 94 17.01 7.81 -3.44
CA HIS A 94 16.14 6.97 -2.61
C HIS A 94 16.89 6.45 -1.37
N ALA A 95 18.16 6.10 -1.50
CA ALA A 95 18.99 5.62 -0.40
C ALA A 95 19.26 6.73 0.64
N ASP A 96 19.48 7.96 0.19
CA ASP A 96 19.75 9.12 1.05
C ASP A 96 18.60 9.46 2.01
N PHE A 97 17.38 9.03 1.68
CA PHE A 97 16.22 9.21 2.54
C PHE A 97 16.11 8.19 3.68
N LEU A 98 16.74 7.02 3.54
CA LEU A 98 16.60 5.91 4.49
C LEU A 98 17.10 6.27 5.90
N PRO A 99 18.26 6.94 6.10
CA PRO A 99 18.78 7.24 7.44
C PRO A 99 17.87 8.10 8.31
N ALA A 100 16.99 8.91 7.71
CA ALA A 100 16.06 9.75 8.44
C ALA A 100 14.67 9.09 8.65
N SER A 101 14.48 7.85 8.20
CA SER A 101 13.19 7.16 8.27
C SER A 101 13.00 6.46 9.60
N GLY A 102 11.85 6.66 10.24
CA GLY A 102 11.42 5.80 11.36
C GLY A 102 10.73 4.52 10.89
N ALA A 103 10.12 4.57 9.70
CA ALA A 103 9.57 3.43 8.99
C ALA A 103 9.58 3.69 7.48
N VAL A 104 9.59 2.61 6.70
CA VAL A 104 9.47 2.65 5.25
C VAL A 104 8.21 1.91 4.82
N VAL A 105 7.36 2.59 4.05
CA VAL A 105 6.21 1.99 3.38
C VAL A 105 6.46 2.01 1.88
N ILE A 106 6.40 0.85 1.24
CA ILE A 106 6.60 0.70 -0.20
C ILE A 106 5.31 0.21 -0.82
N VAL A 107 4.77 0.95 -1.77
CA VAL A 107 3.59 0.54 -2.52
C VAL A 107 4.01 -0.34 -3.69
N ILE A 108 3.33 -1.48 -3.84
CA ILE A 108 3.40 -2.35 -5.02
C ILE A 108 2.00 -2.41 -5.62
N CYS A 109 1.81 -1.83 -6.80
CA CYS A 109 0.54 -1.80 -7.52
C CYS A 109 0.56 -2.79 -8.69
N ALA A 110 -0.25 -3.84 -8.58
CA ALA A 110 -0.38 -4.94 -9.52
C ALA A 110 -1.83 -5.09 -10.02
N THR A 111 -2.59 -4.01 -10.05
CA THR A 111 -3.94 -3.98 -10.63
C THR A 111 -3.90 -4.18 -12.15
N SER A 112 -5.01 -4.65 -12.70
CA SER A 112 -5.16 -5.02 -14.10
C SER A 112 -4.79 -3.89 -15.06
N ASN A 113 -5.13 -2.63 -14.73
CA ASN A 113 -4.77 -1.49 -15.57
C ASN A 113 -3.26 -1.19 -15.57
N VAL A 114 -2.57 -1.45 -14.45
CA VAL A 114 -1.12 -1.28 -14.34
C VAL A 114 -0.39 -2.41 -15.08
N ILE A 115 -0.82 -3.67 -14.86
CA ILE A 115 -0.25 -4.84 -15.54
C ILE A 115 -0.51 -4.79 -17.06
N ALA A 116 -1.68 -4.30 -17.49
CA ALA A 116 -1.99 -4.11 -18.91
C ALA A 116 -1.09 -3.04 -19.55
N PHE A 117 -0.75 -1.98 -18.81
CA PHE A 117 0.15 -0.92 -19.29
C PHE A 117 1.61 -1.38 -19.33
N ASN A 118 2.05 -2.14 -18.31
CA ASN A 118 3.39 -2.71 -18.23
C ASN A 118 3.34 -4.10 -17.59
N LYS A 119 3.57 -5.14 -18.40
CA LYS A 119 3.52 -6.55 -17.96
C LYS A 119 4.59 -6.91 -16.92
N GLN A 120 5.69 -6.17 -16.86
CA GLN A 120 6.78 -6.36 -15.90
C GLN A 120 6.63 -5.47 -14.66
N ALA A 121 5.53 -4.71 -14.55
CA ALA A 121 5.38 -3.74 -13.47
C ALA A 121 5.50 -4.36 -12.08
N PHE A 122 4.92 -5.56 -11.87
CA PHE A 122 5.06 -6.25 -10.58
C PHE A 122 6.53 -6.57 -10.26
N GLU A 123 7.24 -7.22 -11.19
CA GLU A 123 8.63 -7.61 -10.99
C GLU A 123 9.56 -6.41 -10.77
N GLN A 124 9.35 -5.32 -11.50
CA GLN A 124 10.12 -4.08 -11.36
C GLN A 124 9.90 -3.39 -10.00
N GLN A 125 8.66 -3.36 -9.51
CA GLN A 125 8.33 -2.82 -8.18
C GLN A 125 8.90 -3.69 -7.07
N VAL A 126 8.85 -5.01 -7.21
CA VAL A 126 9.46 -5.95 -6.27
C VAL A 126 10.98 -5.78 -6.24
N ARG A 127 11.62 -5.60 -7.40
CA ARG A 127 13.05 -5.33 -7.46
C ARG A 127 13.40 -4.04 -6.71
N PHE A 128 12.63 -2.97 -6.91
CA PHE A 128 12.81 -1.72 -6.14
C PHE A 128 12.71 -1.97 -4.64
N ALA A 129 11.66 -2.68 -4.18
CA ALA A 129 11.47 -2.99 -2.77
C ALA A 129 12.65 -3.78 -2.19
N ARG A 130 13.17 -4.76 -2.94
CA ARG A 130 14.34 -5.57 -2.55
C ARG A 130 15.60 -4.73 -2.44
N GLU A 131 15.82 -3.80 -3.36
CA GLU A 131 16.96 -2.89 -3.31
C GLU A 131 16.89 -1.98 -2.07
N VAL A 132 15.71 -1.47 -1.73
CA VAL A 132 15.48 -0.67 -0.51
C VAL A 132 15.73 -1.50 0.74
N ALA A 133 15.13 -2.70 0.85
CA ALA A 133 15.32 -3.59 1.99
C ALA A 133 16.79 -3.97 2.17
N ARG A 134 17.49 -4.30 1.08
CA ARG A 134 18.93 -4.60 1.10
C ARG A 134 19.74 -3.43 1.65
N LYS A 135 19.47 -2.20 1.21
CA LYS A 135 20.19 -1.00 1.69
C LYS A 135 19.97 -0.73 3.18
N ILE A 136 18.79 -1.07 3.71
CA ILE A 136 18.50 -0.99 5.14
C ILE A 136 19.29 -2.05 5.90
N THR A 137 19.25 -3.29 5.45
CA THR A 137 19.94 -4.42 6.13
C THR A 137 21.46 -4.32 6.09
N GLU A 138 22.04 -3.78 5.00
CA GLU A 138 23.50 -3.62 4.86
C GLU A 138 24.09 -2.46 5.68
N ASN A 139 23.24 -1.61 6.28
CA ASN A 139 23.69 -0.49 7.08
C ASN A 139 23.22 -0.65 8.53
N ASP A 140 24.16 -1.05 9.40
CA ASP A 140 23.92 -1.34 10.82
C ASP A 140 23.21 -0.20 11.57
N SER A 141 23.43 1.06 11.17
CA SER A 141 22.81 2.24 11.80
C SER A 141 21.30 2.34 11.56
N ILE A 142 20.80 1.67 10.51
CA ILE A 142 19.41 1.72 10.07
C ILE A 142 18.76 0.35 9.91
N ALA A 143 19.47 -0.75 10.17
CA ALA A 143 18.99 -2.12 10.01
C ALA A 143 17.70 -2.43 10.81
N GLY A 144 17.37 -1.62 11.83
CA GLY A 144 16.14 -1.72 12.61
C GLY A 144 14.92 -0.99 12.04
N ILE A 145 15.04 -0.30 10.89
CA ILE A 145 13.90 0.40 10.27
C ILE A 145 12.92 -0.63 9.69
N PRO A 146 11.65 -0.63 10.12
CA PRO A 146 10.66 -1.56 9.57
C PRO A 146 10.33 -1.20 8.11
N VAL A 147 10.30 -2.22 7.26
CA VAL A 147 9.84 -2.13 5.86
C VAL A 147 8.49 -2.80 5.74
N VAL A 148 7.49 -2.05 5.28
CA VAL A 148 6.12 -2.51 5.08
C VAL A 148 5.77 -2.42 3.60
N LEU A 149 5.23 -3.49 3.04
CA LEU A 149 4.65 -3.48 1.70
C LEU A 149 3.15 -3.22 1.75
N LEU A 150 2.70 -2.22 1.01
CA LEU A 150 1.29 -2.05 0.66
C LEU A 150 1.08 -2.59 -0.75
N LEU A 151 0.52 -3.80 -0.82
CA LEU A 151 0.17 -4.46 -2.06
C LEU A 151 -1.22 -4.00 -2.52
N VAL A 152 -1.32 -3.54 -3.76
CA VAL A 152 -2.58 -3.15 -4.38
C VAL A 152 -2.86 -4.04 -5.58
N ASP A 153 -3.95 -4.80 -5.54
CA ASP A 153 -4.36 -5.70 -6.61
C ASP A 153 -5.88 -5.67 -6.80
N ASN A 154 -6.48 -6.58 -7.60
CA ASN A 154 -7.92 -6.63 -7.82
C ASN A 154 -8.65 -7.72 -7.00
N ASP A 155 -8.33 -7.82 -5.70
CA ASP A 155 -8.94 -8.69 -4.67
C ASP A 155 -8.70 -10.21 -4.81
N VAL A 156 -8.43 -10.71 -6.02
CA VAL A 156 -8.30 -12.17 -6.29
C VAL A 156 -6.84 -12.64 -6.31
N ALA A 157 -5.88 -11.72 -6.47
CA ALA A 157 -4.47 -12.05 -6.72
C ALA A 157 -3.53 -11.71 -5.55
N GLY A 158 -4.00 -11.06 -4.49
CA GLY A 158 -3.13 -10.58 -3.40
C GLY A 158 -2.29 -11.66 -2.75
N GLN A 159 -2.89 -12.82 -2.46
CA GLN A 159 -2.13 -13.95 -1.91
C GLN A 159 -1.13 -14.51 -2.92
N VAL A 160 -1.44 -14.52 -4.21
CA VAL A 160 -0.53 -14.98 -5.28
C VAL A 160 0.70 -14.09 -5.35
N TYR A 161 0.50 -12.77 -5.40
CA TYR A 161 1.59 -11.80 -5.40
C TYR A 161 2.39 -11.84 -4.10
N ALA A 162 1.73 -11.93 -2.95
CA ALA A 162 2.42 -12.09 -1.68
C ALA A 162 3.25 -13.38 -1.62
N ASN A 163 2.77 -14.49 -2.18
CA ASN A 163 3.54 -15.73 -2.24
C ASN A 163 4.76 -15.63 -3.18
N ALA A 164 4.72 -14.73 -4.17
CA ALA A 164 5.86 -14.47 -5.07
C ALA A 164 6.98 -13.61 -4.43
N ILE A 165 6.73 -13.03 -3.25
CA ILE A 165 7.70 -12.17 -2.53
C ILE A 165 7.95 -12.65 -1.09
N PRO A 166 8.36 -13.91 -0.88
CA PRO A 166 8.46 -14.52 0.44
C PRO A 166 9.46 -13.81 1.38
N ASP A 167 10.36 -13.02 0.81
CA ASP A 167 11.39 -12.22 1.49
C ASP A 167 10.83 -11.04 2.31
N PHE A 168 9.57 -10.63 2.08
CA PHE A 168 8.94 -9.55 2.85
C PHE A 168 7.95 -10.09 3.88
N PRO A 169 8.19 -9.89 5.19
CA PRO A 169 7.32 -10.43 6.22
C PRO A 169 6.10 -9.54 6.52
N ALA A 170 6.17 -8.23 6.26
CA ALA A 170 5.10 -7.27 6.56
C ALA A 170 4.40 -6.78 5.29
N ILE A 171 3.23 -7.36 5.01
CA ILE A 171 2.43 -7.10 3.81
C ILE A 171 0.97 -6.84 4.20
N VAL A 172 0.47 -5.70 3.76
CA VAL A 172 -0.96 -5.36 3.74
C VAL A 172 -1.42 -5.34 2.29
N SER A 173 -2.55 -5.97 2.00
CA SER A 173 -3.20 -5.90 0.69
C SER A 173 -4.43 -5.00 0.72
N ILE A 174 -4.68 -4.29 -0.37
CA ILE A 174 -5.94 -3.60 -0.70
C ILE A 174 -6.36 -3.92 -2.14
N ASN A 175 -7.66 -3.86 -2.41
CA ASN A 175 -8.27 -4.29 -3.69
C ASN A 175 -8.42 -3.16 -4.74
N ASP A 176 -8.06 -1.93 -4.38
CA ASP A 176 -7.87 -0.81 -5.30
C ASP A 176 -7.03 0.29 -4.62
N TYR A 177 -6.71 1.37 -5.35
CA TYR A 177 -6.02 2.56 -4.84
C TYR A 177 -6.89 3.81 -4.98
N SER A 178 -8.20 3.67 -4.77
CA SER A 178 -9.08 4.81 -4.56
C SER A 178 -8.72 5.53 -3.25
N THR A 179 -9.09 6.81 -3.13
CA THR A 179 -8.91 7.59 -1.89
C THR A 179 -9.44 6.86 -0.66
N ALA A 180 -10.62 6.23 -0.77
CA ALA A 180 -11.22 5.50 0.34
C ALA A 180 -10.41 4.26 0.71
N ALA A 181 -9.89 3.53 -0.28
CA ALA A 181 -9.08 2.35 -0.03
C ALA A 181 -7.73 2.67 0.60
N LEU A 182 -7.06 3.71 0.11
CA LEU A 182 -5.79 4.18 0.66
C LEU A 182 -5.98 4.67 2.11
N ALA A 183 -7.06 5.39 2.39
CA ALA A 183 -7.38 5.81 3.76
C ALA A 183 -7.66 4.59 4.67
N ASN A 184 -8.38 3.58 4.18
CA ASN A 184 -8.64 2.36 4.94
C ASN A 184 -7.35 1.56 5.24
N ALA A 185 -6.42 1.50 4.28
CA ALA A 185 -5.11 0.87 4.48
C ALA A 185 -4.35 1.53 5.63
N VAL A 186 -4.32 2.87 5.67
CA VAL A 186 -3.69 3.62 6.76
C VAL A 186 -4.35 3.32 8.09
N ARG A 187 -5.68 3.29 8.16
CA ARG A 187 -6.41 2.94 9.38
C ARG A 187 -6.02 1.57 9.93
N VAL A 188 -5.86 0.58 9.05
CA VAL A 188 -5.42 -0.76 9.43
C VAL A 188 -3.97 -0.76 9.94
N LEU A 189 -3.06 -0.11 9.21
CA LEU A 189 -1.63 -0.03 9.56
C LEU A 189 -1.39 0.70 10.89
N PHE A 190 -1.99 1.87 11.06
CA PHE A 190 -1.70 2.77 12.19
C PHE A 190 -2.71 2.68 13.33
N GLY A 191 -3.82 1.95 13.14
CA GLY A 191 -4.86 1.75 14.17
C GLY A 191 -5.67 3.01 14.49
N LYS A 192 -5.77 3.95 13.54
CA LYS A 192 -6.45 5.24 13.69
C LYS A 192 -7.42 5.51 12.55
#